data_AF-A0A6T9Y5M3-F1
#
_entry.id   AF-A0A6T9Y5M3-F1
#
_cell.length_a   1.000
_cell.length_b   1.000
_cell.length_c   1.000
_cell.angle_alpha   90.00
_cell.angle_beta   90.00
_cell.angle_gamma   90.00
#
_symmetry.space_group_name_H-M   'P 1'
#
loop_
_entity.id
_entity.type
_entity.pdbx_description
1 polymer ?
#
loop_
_entity_poly.entity_id
_entity_poly.type
_entity_poly.pdbx_seq_one_letter_code
_entity_poly.pdbx_strand_id
1 'polypeptide(L)'
;MVTNKNGISRKPVIYTPSWLLHYVKNASAFFMSYVNKIAVSTFAIFVSISLSAVIMSNNASAQEYDSENINEYVPNAKLVGKGMFSYYFWDVYTGELFASEGKYAGQPPFALRLTYQRDLEGKKIAERSIDEMKKQGDIAAEDADKWLSLMERIFPDVSEGDVITGIATKEGTSVFYVNGEKADEISDKTFTQRFFDIWLSDETSEPKFRKKLLGND
;
A
#
# COMPACT_ATOMS: atom_id res chain seq x y z
N MET A 1 40.79 -25.21 -21.72
CA MET A 1 41.87 -26.15 -21.31
C MET A 1 42.70 -25.44 -20.27
N VAL A 2 42.77 -25.97 -19.04
CA VAL A 2 43.60 -25.44 -17.96
C VAL A 2 44.45 -26.59 -17.45
N THR A 3 45.77 -26.49 -17.57
CA THR A 3 46.75 -27.50 -17.16
C THR A 3 47.53 -27.04 -15.94
N ASN A 4 47.38 -27.77 -14.84
CA ASN A 4 48.25 -27.73 -13.64
C ASN A 4 49.38 -28.77 -13.80
N LYS A 5 50.56 -28.46 -13.25
CA LYS A 5 51.89 -29.09 -13.37
C LYS A 5 52.08 -30.55 -12.88
N ASN A 6 51.05 -31.33 -12.58
CA ASN A 6 51.22 -32.68 -12.01
C ASN A 6 50.62 -33.86 -12.81
N GLY A 7 50.48 -33.75 -14.13
CA GLY A 7 50.45 -34.93 -15.03
C GLY A 7 49.39 -36.03 -14.79
N ILE A 8 48.36 -35.80 -13.97
CA ILE A 8 47.29 -36.77 -13.69
C ILE A 8 45.97 -36.20 -14.23
N SER A 9 45.50 -36.76 -15.34
CA SER A 9 44.21 -36.45 -15.95
C SER A 9 43.08 -37.11 -15.15
N ARG A 10 42.30 -36.30 -14.41
CA ARG A 10 41.02 -36.73 -13.84
C ARG A 10 39.89 -36.13 -14.68
N LYS A 11 39.04 -37.00 -15.26
CA LYS A 11 37.83 -36.57 -15.95
C LYS A 11 36.84 -35.99 -14.93
N PRO A 12 36.19 -34.84 -15.20
CA PRO A 12 35.10 -34.37 -14.36
C PRO A 12 33.90 -35.32 -14.51
N VAL A 13 33.46 -35.92 -13.40
CA VAL A 13 32.19 -36.66 -13.36
C VAL A 13 31.09 -35.62 -13.15
N ILE A 14 30.43 -35.23 -14.24
CA ILE A 14 29.22 -34.40 -14.17
C ILE A 14 28.05 -35.34 -13.87
N TYR A 15 27.56 -35.31 -12.63
CA TYR A 15 26.28 -35.91 -12.28
C TYR A 15 25.17 -35.06 -12.91
N THR A 16 24.48 -35.60 -13.90
CA THR A 16 23.21 -35.05 -14.38
C THR A 16 22.09 -35.81 -13.68
N PRO A 17 21.31 -35.16 -12.80
CA PRO A 17 20.15 -35.80 -12.19
C PRO A 17 19.11 -36.18 -13.25
N SER A 18 18.61 -37.43 -13.23
CA SER A 18 17.70 -37.97 -14.26
C SER A 18 16.32 -37.29 -14.33
N TRP A 19 16.00 -36.39 -13.40
CA TRP A 19 14.76 -35.62 -13.40
C TRP A 19 14.74 -34.45 -14.42
N LEU A 20 15.89 -34.06 -14.99
CA LEU A 20 16.00 -32.98 -15.99
C LEU A 20 15.69 -33.41 -17.44
N LEU A 21 15.55 -34.72 -17.71
CA LEU A 21 15.23 -35.24 -19.06
C LEU A 21 13.72 -35.46 -19.30
N HIS A 22 12.87 -35.25 -18.29
CA HIS A 22 11.42 -35.44 -18.41
C HIS A 22 10.64 -34.15 -18.72
N TYR A 23 11.25 -32.97 -18.61
CA TYR A 23 10.56 -31.69 -18.77
C TYR A 23 10.69 -31.05 -20.17
N VAL A 24 11.55 -31.58 -21.06
CA VAL A 24 11.79 -31.00 -22.40
C VAL A 24 11.17 -31.84 -23.54
N LYS A 25 10.34 -32.84 -23.22
CA LYS A 25 9.69 -33.70 -24.23
C LYS A 25 8.26 -33.31 -24.63
N ASN A 26 7.73 -32.17 -24.17
CA ASN A 26 6.34 -31.78 -24.44
C ASN A 26 6.12 -30.30 -24.82
N ALA A 27 7.11 -29.65 -25.43
CA ALA A 27 6.98 -28.26 -25.89
C ALA A 27 7.46 -28.02 -27.34
N SER A 28 7.56 -29.07 -28.17
CA SER A 28 7.97 -28.95 -29.57
C SER A 28 7.01 -29.59 -30.59
N ALA A 29 5.83 -30.04 -30.16
CA ALA A 29 4.86 -30.73 -31.03
C ALA A 29 3.57 -29.95 -31.33
N PHE A 30 3.45 -28.68 -30.90
CA PHE A 30 2.25 -27.87 -31.17
C PHE A 30 2.48 -26.62 -32.02
N PHE A 31 3.72 -26.36 -32.47
CA PHE A 31 4.07 -25.12 -33.18
C PHE A 31 4.50 -25.28 -34.66
N MET A 32 4.31 -26.45 -35.27
CA MET A 32 4.57 -26.65 -36.71
C MET A 32 3.49 -27.50 -37.40
N SER A 33 2.30 -26.92 -37.60
CA SER A 33 1.30 -27.46 -38.54
C SER A 33 0.35 -26.40 -39.14
N TYR A 34 0.64 -25.11 -39.00
CA TYR A 34 -0.25 -24.07 -39.50
C TYR A 34 0.49 -22.98 -40.27
N VAL A 35 1.40 -23.39 -41.14
CA VAL A 35 1.98 -22.50 -42.14
C VAL A 35 1.72 -23.11 -43.51
N ASN A 36 0.94 -22.40 -44.31
CA ASN A 36 0.62 -22.62 -45.72
C ASN A 36 -0.22 -23.85 -46.10
N LYS A 37 -1.55 -23.70 -45.98
CA LYS A 37 -2.47 -24.13 -47.05
C LYS A 37 -3.48 -23.03 -47.37
N ILE A 38 -3.20 -22.37 -48.50
CA ILE A 38 -4.16 -21.92 -49.53
C ILE A 38 -4.88 -20.59 -49.26
N ALA A 39 -4.54 -19.65 -50.16
CA ALA A 39 -5.14 -18.36 -50.38
C ALA A 39 -6.58 -18.44 -50.91
N VAL A 40 -7.23 -17.26 -50.90
CA VAL A 40 -8.51 -16.89 -51.50
C VAL A 40 -9.73 -17.10 -50.60
N SER A 41 -10.05 -16.07 -49.81
CA SER A 41 -11.31 -15.35 -50.02
C SER A 41 -11.22 -13.96 -49.39
N THR A 42 -11.18 -12.96 -50.25
CA THR A 42 -11.42 -11.56 -49.89
C THR A 42 -12.82 -11.39 -49.28
N PHE A 43 -12.97 -10.33 -48.48
CA PHE A 43 -14.22 -9.71 -48.03
C PHE A 43 -14.78 -10.14 -46.66
N ALA A 44 -14.23 -9.56 -45.59
CA ALA A 44 -15.03 -9.03 -44.48
C ALA A 44 -14.19 -7.97 -43.73
N ILE A 45 -14.51 -6.72 -44.02
CA ILE A 45 -14.17 -5.55 -43.23
C ILE A 45 -14.80 -5.72 -41.84
N PHE A 46 -14.15 -5.25 -40.77
CA PHE A 46 -14.71 -4.35 -39.74
C PHE A 46 -13.96 -4.45 -38.38
N VAL A 47 -13.35 -3.32 -38.01
CA VAL A 47 -13.05 -2.87 -36.64
C VAL A 47 -11.83 -3.51 -35.95
N SER A 48 -10.66 -3.04 -36.37
CA SER A 48 -9.44 -3.01 -35.56
C SER A 48 -9.44 -1.76 -34.66
N ILE A 49 -10.37 -1.67 -33.70
CA ILE A 49 -10.37 -0.58 -32.72
C ILE A 49 -10.55 -1.17 -31.32
N SER A 50 -9.50 -0.98 -30.52
CA SER A 50 -9.46 -0.97 -29.05
C SER A 50 -10.01 -2.19 -28.30
N LEU A 51 -9.10 -3.09 -27.91
CA LEU A 51 -9.28 -3.84 -26.67
C LEU A 51 -7.96 -3.84 -25.87
N SER A 52 -7.51 -2.64 -25.52
CA SER A 52 -6.42 -2.45 -24.56
C SER A 52 -6.75 -1.41 -23.49
N ALA A 53 -8.02 -1.00 -23.39
CA ALA A 53 -8.46 0.07 -22.49
C ALA A 53 -9.45 -0.43 -21.41
N VAL A 54 -9.22 -1.62 -20.86
CA VAL A 54 -10.01 -2.12 -19.72
C VAL A 54 -9.12 -2.76 -18.66
N ILE A 55 -8.13 -2.02 -18.15
CA ILE A 55 -7.57 -2.29 -16.81
C ILE A 55 -7.23 -0.94 -16.15
N MET A 56 -8.23 -0.11 -15.84
CA MET A 56 -8.07 1.04 -14.92
C MET A 56 -9.38 1.39 -14.19
N SER A 57 -10.28 0.43 -13.92
CA SER A 57 -11.62 0.76 -13.38
C SER A 57 -11.84 0.46 -11.89
N ASN A 58 -10.87 -0.12 -11.16
CA ASN A 58 -11.08 -0.46 -9.74
C ASN A 58 -10.74 0.70 -8.78
N ASN A 59 -9.92 1.67 -9.20
CA ASN A 59 -9.49 2.77 -8.32
C ASN A 59 -10.45 3.97 -8.33
N ALA A 60 -11.28 4.11 -9.36
CA ALA A 60 -12.23 5.23 -9.46
C ALA A 60 -13.33 5.13 -8.40
N SER A 61 -13.87 3.92 -8.17
CA SER A 61 -14.89 3.69 -7.15
C SER A 61 -14.34 3.87 -5.73
N ALA A 62 -13.17 3.31 -5.42
CA ALA A 62 -12.55 3.45 -4.10
C ALA A 62 -12.20 4.91 -3.76
N GLN A 63 -11.77 5.70 -4.74
CA GLN A 63 -11.46 7.12 -4.55
C GLN A 63 -12.72 7.99 -4.38
N GLU A 64 -13.84 7.58 -4.96
CA GLU A 64 -15.14 8.25 -4.80
C GLU A 64 -15.75 7.98 -3.41
N TYR A 65 -15.73 6.73 -2.93
CA TYR A 65 -16.17 6.36 -1.57
C TYR A 65 -15.37 7.08 -0.48
N ASP A 66 -14.05 7.16 -0.64
CA ASP A 66 -13.18 7.80 0.35
C ASP A 66 -13.43 9.32 0.43
N SER A 67 -13.73 9.96 -0.71
CA SER A 67 -14.08 11.38 -0.76
C SER A 67 -15.43 11.66 -0.09
N GLU A 68 -16.41 10.77 -0.25
CA GLU A 68 -17.72 10.88 0.43
C GLU A 68 -17.56 10.72 1.94
N ASN A 69 -16.89 9.65 2.38
CA ASN A 69 -16.62 9.37 3.79
C ASN A 69 -15.87 10.51 4.48
N ILE A 70 -14.87 11.10 3.83
CA ILE A 70 -14.13 12.24 4.39
C ILE A 70 -15.05 13.47 4.52
N ASN A 71 -15.88 13.78 3.52
CA ASN A 71 -16.76 14.94 3.54
C ASN A 71 -17.89 14.83 4.57
N GLU A 72 -18.27 13.62 4.99
CA GLU A 72 -19.23 13.39 6.08
C GLU A 72 -18.76 14.05 7.39
N TYR A 73 -17.46 13.97 7.70
CA TYR A 73 -16.90 14.44 8.97
C TYR A 73 -16.06 15.72 8.84
N VAL A 74 -15.49 15.98 7.65
CA VAL A 74 -14.64 17.13 7.34
C VAL A 74 -15.38 17.99 6.29
N PRO A 75 -16.15 19.01 6.70
CA PRO A 75 -16.93 19.80 5.76
C PRO A 75 -16.03 20.48 4.73
N ASN A 76 -16.42 20.41 3.45
CA ASN A 76 -15.65 20.94 2.32
C ASN A 76 -14.19 20.50 2.35
N ALA A 77 -13.94 19.21 2.56
CA ALA A 77 -12.60 18.67 2.63
C ALA A 77 -11.83 18.96 1.34
N LYS A 78 -10.65 19.55 1.47
CA LYS A 78 -9.69 19.69 0.37
C LYS A 78 -8.32 19.25 0.86
N LEU A 79 -7.48 18.87 -0.10
CA LEU A 79 -6.11 18.47 0.15
C LEU A 79 -5.33 19.66 0.75
N VAL A 80 -4.66 19.40 1.86
CA VAL A 80 -3.70 20.31 2.51
C VAL A 80 -2.31 20.08 1.91
N GLY A 81 -1.88 18.82 1.91
CA GLY A 81 -0.58 18.41 1.42
C GLY A 81 -0.49 16.89 1.24
N LYS A 82 0.55 16.47 0.54
CA LYS A 82 0.76 15.09 0.10
C LYS A 82 2.24 14.76 0.11
N GLY A 83 2.60 13.56 0.57
CA GLY A 83 3.98 13.10 0.57
C GLY A 83 4.14 11.60 0.46
N MET A 84 5.26 11.14 -0.09
CA MET A 84 5.71 9.76 0.02
C MET A 84 6.48 9.57 1.34
N PHE A 85 6.11 8.54 2.09
CA PHE A 85 6.88 8.03 3.22
C PHE A 85 7.72 6.84 2.76
N SER A 86 9.04 6.93 2.96
CA SER A 86 9.99 5.89 2.59
C SER A 86 10.85 5.52 3.80
N TYR A 87 11.06 4.22 4.02
CA TYR A 87 11.93 3.72 5.09
C TYR A 87 13.16 3.05 4.47
N TYR A 88 14.34 3.55 4.81
CA TYR A 88 15.61 3.25 4.13
C TYR A 88 15.56 3.52 2.62
N PHE A 89 15.16 2.52 1.82
CA PHE A 89 15.15 2.56 0.36
C PHE A 89 13.78 2.20 -0.21
N TRP A 90 12.80 1.98 0.66
CA TRP A 90 11.53 1.39 0.33
C TRP A 90 10.39 2.37 0.53
N ASP A 91 9.60 2.60 -0.51
CA ASP A 91 8.35 3.35 -0.38
C ASP A 91 7.32 2.51 0.37
N VAL A 92 6.75 3.09 1.42
CA VAL A 92 5.83 2.40 2.33
C VAL A 92 4.41 2.82 2.01
N TYR A 93 4.13 4.13 2.01
CA TYR A 93 2.84 4.69 1.64
C TYR A 93 2.97 6.12 1.16
N THR A 94 2.01 6.54 0.34
CA THR A 94 1.74 7.95 0.10
C THR A 94 0.71 8.43 1.12
N GLY A 95 1.02 9.49 1.87
CA GLY A 95 0.08 10.14 2.78
C GLY A 95 -0.51 11.41 2.17
N GLU A 96 -1.80 11.61 2.41
CA GLU A 96 -2.56 12.79 2.00
C GLU A 96 -3.35 13.32 3.19
N LEU A 97 -3.15 14.59 3.53
CA LEU A 97 -3.88 15.26 4.61
C LEU A 97 -5.01 16.10 4.01
N PHE A 98 -6.22 15.92 4.52
CA PHE A 98 -7.39 16.70 4.15
C PHE A 98 -7.91 17.48 5.35
N ALA A 99 -8.31 18.72 5.11
CA ALA A 99 -8.95 19.58 6.11
C ALA A 99 -10.01 20.44 5.44
N SER A 100 -10.88 21.07 6.23
CA SER A 100 -11.86 22.01 5.72
C SER A 100 -11.19 23.12 4.92
N GLU A 101 -11.65 23.30 3.67
CA GLU A 101 -11.09 24.26 2.72
C GLU A 101 -9.58 24.10 2.44
N GLY A 102 -8.99 22.93 2.77
CA GLY A 102 -7.56 22.66 2.59
C GLY A 102 -6.67 23.40 3.58
N LYS A 103 -7.23 23.86 4.70
CA LYS A 103 -6.51 24.63 5.72
C LYS A 103 -6.45 23.84 7.02
N TYR A 104 -5.32 23.17 7.26
CA TYR A 104 -5.09 22.48 8.53
C TYR A 104 -4.77 23.48 9.64
N ALA A 105 -5.61 23.50 10.69
CA ALA A 105 -5.47 24.42 11.83
C ALA A 105 -4.81 23.77 13.06
N GLY A 106 -4.21 22.59 12.92
CA GLY A 106 -3.62 21.86 14.05
C GLY A 106 -4.64 21.17 14.96
N GLN A 107 -5.91 21.10 14.55
CA GLN A 107 -6.99 20.50 15.34
C GLN A 107 -8.08 19.90 14.44
N PRO A 108 -8.86 18.92 14.93
CA PRO A 108 -9.99 18.35 14.20
C PRO A 108 -11.04 19.40 13.77
N PRO A 109 -11.77 19.17 12.66
CA PRO A 109 -11.80 17.92 11.90
C PRO A 109 -10.75 17.89 10.78
N PHE A 110 -10.16 16.72 10.55
CA PHE A 110 -9.27 16.45 9.43
C PHE A 110 -9.23 14.94 9.13
N ALA A 111 -8.76 14.58 7.95
CA ALA A 111 -8.55 13.19 7.57
C ALA A 111 -7.12 12.96 7.08
N LEU A 112 -6.54 11.83 7.45
CA LEU A 112 -5.26 11.35 6.94
C LEU A 112 -5.51 10.06 6.17
N ARG A 113 -5.19 10.09 4.88
CA ARG A 113 -5.32 8.97 3.96
C ARG A 113 -3.95 8.42 3.64
N LEU A 114 -3.75 7.11 3.81
CA LEU A 114 -2.51 6.40 3.49
C LEU A 114 -2.77 5.39 2.39
N THR A 115 -2.13 5.58 1.23
CA THR A 115 -2.13 4.60 0.12
C THR A 115 -0.84 3.80 0.15
N TYR A 116 -0.92 2.52 0.49
CA TYR A 116 0.22 1.63 0.65
C TYR A 116 0.90 1.33 -0.69
N GLN A 117 2.23 1.27 -0.68
CA GLN A 117 3.07 1.03 -1.87
C GLN A 117 3.72 -0.37 -1.83
N ARG A 118 3.23 -1.25 -0.95
CA ARG A 118 3.73 -2.60 -0.72
C ARG A 118 2.82 -3.36 0.24
N ASP A 119 3.06 -4.66 0.32
CA ASP A 119 2.41 -5.53 1.28
C ASP A 119 2.95 -5.32 2.68
N LEU A 120 2.06 -5.22 3.67
CA LEU A 120 2.38 -5.14 5.10
C LEU A 120 1.37 -5.93 5.92
N GLU A 121 1.86 -6.66 6.92
CA GLU A 121 1.00 -7.31 7.91
C GLU A 121 0.29 -6.26 8.78
N GLY A 122 -1.02 -6.38 8.96
CA GLY A 122 -1.83 -5.44 9.75
C GLY A 122 -1.36 -5.35 11.19
N LYS A 123 -0.97 -6.48 11.75
CA LYS A 123 -0.32 -6.56 13.06
C LYS A 123 0.96 -5.74 13.14
N LYS A 124 1.79 -5.73 12.09
CA LYS A 124 3.02 -4.92 12.05
C LYS A 124 2.72 -3.43 11.95
N ILE A 125 1.63 -3.04 11.29
CA ILE A 125 1.13 -1.66 11.29
C ILE A 125 0.71 -1.24 12.71
N ALA A 126 0.00 -2.10 13.43
CA ALA A 126 -0.43 -1.86 14.81
C ALA A 126 0.76 -1.74 15.79
N GLU A 127 1.69 -2.70 15.75
CA GLU A 127 2.92 -2.69 16.55
C GLU A 127 3.76 -1.42 16.29
N ARG A 128 3.94 -1.06 15.01
CA ARG A 128 4.70 0.14 14.64
C ARG A 128 4.02 1.41 15.13
N SER A 129 2.69 1.47 15.04
CA SER A 129 1.90 2.63 15.50
C SER A 129 2.02 2.82 17.01
N ILE A 130 1.93 1.74 17.80
CA ILE A 130 2.07 1.86 19.27
C ILE A 130 3.49 2.28 19.67
N ASP A 131 4.52 1.82 18.95
CA ASP A 131 5.90 2.26 19.18
C ASP A 131 6.08 3.75 18.90
N GLU A 132 5.43 4.29 17.86
CA GLU A 132 5.46 5.74 17.60
C GLU A 132 4.68 6.53 18.65
N MET A 133 3.51 6.05 19.08
CA MET A 133 2.76 6.72 20.14
C MET A 133 3.56 6.79 21.44
N LYS A 134 4.29 5.73 21.80
CA LYS A 134 5.17 5.71 22.99
C LYS A 134 6.33 6.70 22.91
N LYS A 135 6.76 7.12 21.71
CA LYS A 135 7.81 8.14 21.56
C LYS A 135 7.31 9.56 21.85
N GLN A 136 5.99 9.78 21.80
CA GLN A 136 5.38 11.08 22.10
C GLN A 136 5.22 11.34 23.61
N GLY A 137 5.69 10.41 24.45
CA GLY A 137 5.63 10.49 25.91
C GLY A 137 5.04 9.23 26.54
N ASP A 138 4.99 9.22 27.86
CA ASP A 138 4.55 8.05 28.62
C ASP A 138 3.08 7.68 28.32
N ILE A 139 2.85 6.39 28.12
CA ILE A 139 1.54 5.76 27.98
C ILE A 139 1.44 4.67 29.05
N ALA A 140 0.34 4.64 29.79
CA ALA A 140 0.09 3.56 30.74
C ALA A 140 0.09 2.21 30.02
N ALA A 141 0.70 1.18 30.61
CA ALA A 141 0.79 -0.13 29.97
C ALA A 141 -0.59 -0.68 29.55
N GLU A 142 -1.60 -0.48 30.38
CA GLU A 142 -2.99 -0.88 30.12
C GLU A 142 -3.57 -0.17 28.88
N ASP A 143 -3.31 1.13 28.72
CA ASP A 143 -3.75 1.87 27.52
C ASP A 143 -2.98 1.42 26.28
N ALA A 144 -1.68 1.16 26.41
CA ALA A 144 -0.88 0.70 25.29
C ALA A 144 -1.34 -0.67 24.76
N ASP A 145 -1.63 -1.61 25.66
CA ASP A 145 -2.12 -2.95 25.31
C ASP A 145 -3.54 -2.90 24.73
N LYS A 146 -4.41 -2.04 25.29
CA LYS A 146 -5.75 -1.76 24.79
C LYS A 146 -5.71 -1.21 23.37
N TRP A 147 -4.87 -0.21 23.11
CA TRP A 147 -4.74 0.41 21.80
C TRP A 147 -4.08 -0.50 20.77
N LEU A 148 -3.09 -1.31 21.19
CA LEU A 148 -2.50 -2.33 20.32
C LEU A 148 -3.57 -3.35 19.89
N SER A 149 -4.32 -3.91 20.83
CA SER A 149 -5.37 -4.89 20.55
C SER A 149 -6.48 -4.31 19.66
N LEU A 150 -6.83 -3.04 19.88
CA LEU A 150 -7.75 -2.29 19.03
C LEU A 150 -7.22 -2.21 17.59
N MET A 151 -5.99 -1.76 17.40
CA MET A 151 -5.38 -1.61 16.07
C MET A 151 -5.20 -2.95 15.35
N GLU A 152 -4.77 -4.00 16.05
CA GLU A 152 -4.67 -5.36 15.49
C GLU A 152 -6.01 -5.90 14.99
N ARG A 153 -7.13 -5.46 15.58
CA ARG A 153 -8.48 -5.83 15.14
C ARG A 153 -8.91 -5.08 13.88
N ILE A 154 -8.58 -3.79 13.76
CA ILE A 154 -9.15 -2.91 12.73
C ILE A 154 -8.25 -2.70 11.52
N PHE A 155 -6.94 -2.98 11.64
CA PHE A 155 -6.00 -2.89 10.53
C PHE A 155 -5.72 -4.29 9.97
N PRO A 156 -6.26 -4.63 8.79
CA PRO A 156 -5.96 -5.90 8.15
C PRO A 156 -4.56 -5.88 7.53
N ASP A 157 -4.13 -7.03 7.03
CA ASP A 157 -3.03 -7.06 6.07
C ASP A 157 -3.39 -6.22 4.85
N VAL A 158 -2.45 -5.39 4.41
CA VAL A 158 -2.60 -4.50 3.26
C VAL A 158 -1.67 -4.95 2.15
N SER A 159 -2.10 -4.75 0.91
CA SER A 159 -1.32 -4.94 -0.31
C SER A 159 -0.96 -3.59 -0.94
N GLU A 160 -0.06 -3.61 -1.92
CA GLU A 160 0.18 -2.41 -2.75
C GLU A 160 -1.14 -1.88 -3.37
N GLY A 161 -1.41 -0.60 -3.16
CA GLY A 161 -2.62 0.09 -3.61
C GLY A 161 -3.75 0.15 -2.59
N ASP A 162 -3.70 -0.65 -1.51
CA ASP A 162 -4.70 -0.56 -0.44
C ASP A 162 -4.62 0.78 0.28
N VAL A 163 -5.77 1.20 0.82
CA VAL A 163 -5.94 2.50 1.46
C VAL A 163 -6.47 2.32 2.87
N ILE A 164 -5.83 2.98 3.83
CA ILE A 164 -6.38 3.22 5.16
C ILE A 164 -6.58 4.73 5.34
N THR A 165 -7.80 5.12 5.67
CA THR A 165 -8.16 6.51 5.96
C THR A 165 -8.58 6.63 7.42
N GLY A 166 -7.87 7.44 8.18
CA GLY A 166 -8.25 7.84 9.53
C GLY A 166 -8.81 9.25 9.54
N ILE A 167 -9.96 9.45 10.17
CA ILE A 167 -10.61 10.75 10.32
C ILE A 167 -10.66 11.13 11.78
N ALA A 168 -10.13 12.30 12.15
CA ALA A 168 -10.36 12.91 13.45
C ALA A 168 -11.61 13.79 13.39
N THR A 169 -12.63 13.48 14.18
CA THR A 169 -13.92 14.20 14.19
C THR A 169 -13.87 15.44 15.08
N LYS A 170 -14.85 16.34 14.93
CA LYS A 170 -14.98 17.53 15.79
C LYS A 170 -15.18 17.17 17.26
N GLU A 171 -15.77 16.00 17.51
CA GLU A 171 -16.06 15.46 18.83
C GLU A 171 -14.80 14.92 19.52
N GLY A 172 -13.71 14.77 18.76
CA GLY A 172 -12.44 14.19 19.21
C GLY A 172 -12.42 12.66 19.14
N THR A 173 -13.35 12.05 18.40
CA THR A 173 -13.33 10.61 18.09
C THR A 173 -12.52 10.38 16.81
N SER A 174 -12.14 9.12 16.56
CA SER A 174 -11.57 8.70 15.29
C SER A 174 -12.47 7.73 14.55
N VAL A 175 -12.59 7.89 13.24
CA VAL A 175 -13.28 6.93 12.36
C VAL A 175 -12.28 6.40 11.35
N PHE A 176 -12.20 5.08 11.23
CA PHE A 176 -11.29 4.42 10.30
C PHE A 176 -12.04 3.74 9.18
N TYR A 177 -11.51 3.90 7.97
CA TYR A 177 -11.96 3.22 6.77
C TYR A 177 -10.81 2.46 6.14
N VAL A 178 -11.10 1.25 5.66
CA VAL A 178 -10.17 0.43 4.86
C VAL A 178 -10.80 0.25 3.49
N ASN A 179 -10.11 0.69 2.45
CA ASN A 179 -10.59 0.63 1.06
C ASN A 179 -12.02 1.22 0.87
N GLY A 180 -12.36 2.25 1.64
CA GLY A 180 -13.66 2.92 1.62
C GLY A 180 -14.74 2.29 2.51
N GLU A 181 -14.49 1.13 3.13
CA GLU A 181 -15.41 0.50 4.07
C GLU A 181 -15.08 0.87 5.52
N LYS A 182 -16.09 1.22 6.32
CA LYS A 182 -15.90 1.60 7.73
C LYS A 182 -15.39 0.41 8.53
N ALA A 183 -14.19 0.53 9.10
CA ALA A 183 -13.58 -0.48 9.94
C ALA A 183 -14.04 -0.36 11.40
N ASP A 184 -13.95 0.84 11.98
CA ASP A 184 -14.39 1.11 13.36
C ASP A 184 -14.52 2.62 13.64
N GLU A 185 -15.14 2.94 14.77
CA GLU A 185 -15.18 4.28 15.36
C GLU A 185 -14.77 4.23 16.82
N ILE A 186 -13.78 5.06 17.19
CA ILE A 186 -13.15 5.03 18.49
C ILE A 186 -13.40 6.34 19.23
N SER A 187 -14.07 6.22 20.38
CA SER A 187 -14.44 7.35 21.23
C SER A 187 -13.34 7.81 22.18
N ASP A 188 -12.24 7.05 22.28
CA ASP A 188 -11.07 7.41 23.09
C ASP A 188 -10.33 8.59 22.44
N LYS A 189 -10.51 9.78 23.04
CA LYS A 189 -9.91 11.03 22.55
C LYS A 189 -8.39 11.04 22.69
N THR A 190 -7.87 10.38 23.72
CA THR A 190 -6.43 10.26 23.95
C THR A 190 -5.80 9.41 22.86
N PHE A 191 -6.42 8.26 22.54
CA PHE A 191 -6.02 7.44 21.41
C PHE A 191 -6.04 8.24 20.10
N THR A 192 -7.16 8.93 19.83
CA THR A 192 -7.33 9.73 18.61
C THR A 192 -6.20 10.74 18.45
N GLN A 193 -5.94 11.54 19.49
CA GLN A 193 -4.84 12.51 19.47
C GLN A 193 -3.49 11.83 19.23
N ARG A 194 -3.13 10.82 20.04
CA ARG A 194 -1.83 10.12 19.97
C ARG A 194 -1.61 9.47 18.61
N PHE A 195 -2.63 8.86 18.03
CA PHE A 195 -2.54 8.19 16.75
C PHE A 195 -2.23 9.17 15.61
N PHE A 196 -2.97 10.27 15.48
CA PHE A 196 -2.69 11.25 14.43
C PHE A 196 -1.38 12.01 14.65
N ASP A 197 -0.99 12.21 15.91
CA ASP A 197 0.27 12.84 16.29
C ASP A 197 1.50 12.05 15.83
N ILE A 198 1.36 10.76 15.48
CA ILE A 198 2.44 9.97 14.84
C ILE A 198 2.99 10.74 13.64
N TRP A 199 2.12 11.41 12.87
CA TRP A 199 2.51 12.16 11.67
C TRP A 199 2.40 13.67 11.84
N LEU A 200 1.45 14.16 12.63
CA LEU A 200 1.06 15.58 12.62
C LEU A 200 1.63 16.39 13.79
N SER A 201 2.17 15.74 14.82
CA SER A 201 2.85 16.41 15.93
C SER A 201 4.11 17.14 15.46
N ASP A 202 4.44 18.28 16.06
CA ASP A 202 5.74 18.92 15.85
C ASP A 202 6.92 18.03 16.30
N GLU A 203 6.66 17.09 17.22
CA GLU A 203 7.63 16.12 17.77
C GLU A 203 7.56 14.75 17.08
N THR A 204 6.93 14.65 15.89
CA THR A 204 6.92 13.41 15.11
C THR A 204 8.34 12.91 14.83
N SER A 205 8.52 11.59 14.79
CA SER A 205 9.78 10.99 14.34
C SER A 205 10.07 11.23 12.85
N GLU A 206 9.09 11.69 12.08
CA GLU A 206 9.16 11.87 10.63
C GLU A 206 8.92 13.32 10.17
N PRO A 207 9.73 14.31 10.63
CA PRO A 207 9.46 15.74 10.42
C PRO A 207 9.48 16.16 8.95
N LYS A 208 10.24 15.47 8.10
CA LYS A 208 10.25 15.72 6.64
C LYS A 208 8.96 15.27 5.98
N PHE A 209 8.41 14.13 6.42
CA PHE A 209 7.14 13.63 5.91
C PHE A 209 5.98 14.54 6.34
N ARG A 210 6.00 14.97 7.61
CA ARG A 210 5.05 15.97 8.12
C ARG A 210 5.02 17.26 7.31
N LYS A 211 6.19 17.82 6.97
CA LYS A 211 6.27 19.02 6.14
C LYS A 211 5.50 18.90 4.82
N LYS A 212 5.65 17.75 4.14
CA LYS A 212 4.90 17.44 2.91
C LYS A 212 3.39 17.35 3.15
N LEU A 213 2.96 16.70 4.23
CA LEU A 213 1.54 16.61 4.61
C LEU A 213 0.94 17.99 4.91
N LEU A 214 1.72 18.90 5.48
CA LEU A 214 1.29 20.27 5.79
C LEU A 214 1.43 21.24 4.61
N GLY A 215 1.84 20.77 3.43
CA GLY A 215 2.03 21.61 2.25
C GLY A 215 3.20 22.60 2.36
N ASN A 216 4.16 22.31 3.24
CA ASN A 216 5.32 23.16 3.51
C ASN A 216 6.59 22.54 2.91
N ASP A 217 6.83 22.75 1.61
CA ASP A 217 8.07 22.31 0.93
C ASP A 217 9.17 23.38 0.98
#